data_AF-A0A382N9T8-F1
#
_entry.id   AF-A0A382N9T8-F1
#
_cell.length_a   1.000
_cell.length_b   1.000
_cell.length_c   1.000
_cell.angle_alpha   90.00
_cell.angle_beta   90.00
_cell.angle_gamma   90.00
#
_symmetry.space_group_name_H-M   'P 1'
#
loop_
_entity.id
_entity.type
_entity.pdbx_description
1 polymer ?
#
loop_
_entity_poly.entity_id
_entity_poly.type
_entity_poly.pdbx_seq_one_letter_code
_entity_poly.pdbx_strand_id
1 'polypeptide(L)'
;MKLFTIPGQHEYGGKLFPLAISAPECSLPEGCKWARGVAGELSKATFEHGAVLVRGLPMSKPEDFDAVVSAFNFPNFSYADSLSNAYRINFT
;
A
#
# COMPACT_ATOMS: atom_id res chain seq x y z
N MET A 1 -4.36 -12.39 -4.94
CA MET A 1 -4.54 -11.73 -3.62
C MET A 1 -5.53 -12.55 -2.80
N LYS A 2 -5.33 -12.69 -1.48
CA LYS A 2 -6.31 -13.36 -0.60
C LYS A 2 -7.06 -12.31 0.22
N LEU A 3 -8.38 -12.26 0.09
CA LEU A 3 -9.23 -11.33 0.84
C LEU A 3 -9.47 -11.82 2.27
N PHE A 4 -9.61 -10.89 3.20
CA PHE A 4 -10.08 -11.17 4.55
C PHE A 4 -10.92 -9.99 5.07
N THR A 5 -11.66 -10.20 6.17
CA THR A 5 -12.44 -9.16 6.83
C THR A 5 -11.74 -8.68 8.10
N ILE A 6 -11.99 -7.42 8.47
CA ILE A 6 -11.47 -6.83 9.71
C ILE A 6 -12.62 -6.33 10.59
N PRO A 7 -12.47 -6.35 11.93
CA PRO A 7 -13.47 -5.74 12.81
C PRO A 7 -13.65 -4.24 12.49
N GLY A 8 -14.90 -3.78 12.45
CA GLY A 8 -15.22 -2.39 12.13
C GLY A 8 -15.07 -2.03 10.65
N GLN A 9 -14.90 -3.00 9.75
CA GLN A 9 -14.95 -2.76 8.31
C GLN A 9 -16.34 -2.27 7.90
N HIS A 10 -16.39 -1.20 7.11
CA HIS A 10 -17.65 -0.65 6.62
C HIS A 10 -17.94 -1.17 5.22
N GLU A 11 -19.20 -1.04 4.79
CA GLU A 11 -19.63 -1.30 3.41
C GLU A 11 -20.37 -0.08 2.87
N TYR A 12 -19.97 0.36 1.68
CA TYR A 12 -20.59 1.47 0.96
C TYR A 12 -20.88 1.03 -0.46
N GLY A 13 -22.15 1.05 -0.87
CA GLY A 13 -22.55 0.69 -2.24
C GLY A 13 -22.12 -0.72 -2.68
N GLY A 14 -22.15 -1.70 -1.77
CA GLY A 14 -21.70 -3.07 -2.05
C GLY A 14 -20.17 -3.26 -2.02
N LYS A 15 -19.41 -2.24 -1.62
CA LYS A 15 -17.94 -2.26 -1.58
C LYS A 15 -17.45 -2.12 -0.15
N LEU A 16 -16.60 -3.05 0.28
CA LEU A 16 -15.96 -3.00 1.59
C LEU A 16 -14.93 -1.87 1.66
N PHE A 17 -14.90 -1.14 2.78
CA PHE A 17 -13.92 -0.10 3.07
C PHE A 17 -13.24 -0.32 4.44
N PRO A 18 -11.89 -0.36 4.47
CA PRO A 18 -10.99 -0.60 3.33
C PRO A 18 -11.15 -2.03 2.81
N LEU A 19 -10.73 -2.32 1.57
CA LEU A 19 -10.54 -3.71 1.13
C LEU A 19 -9.32 -4.30 1.84
N ALA A 20 -9.44 -5.44 2.52
CA ALA A 20 -8.31 -6.05 3.23
C ALA A 20 -7.79 -7.29 2.49
N ILE A 21 -6.47 -7.30 2.19
CA ILE A 21 -5.79 -8.38 1.47
C ILE A 21 -4.54 -8.86 2.21
N SER A 22 -4.28 -10.17 2.14
CA SER A 22 -3.03 -10.76 2.59
C SER A 22 -2.00 -10.76 1.46
N ALA A 23 -0.83 -10.23 1.75
CA ALA A 23 0.40 -10.44 1.01
C ALA A 23 1.00 -11.82 1.36
N PRO A 24 1.86 -12.39 0.51
CA PRO A 24 2.60 -13.60 0.85
C PRO A 24 3.56 -13.34 2.02
N GLU A 25 3.64 -14.29 2.95
CA GLU A 25 4.74 -14.34 3.91
C GLU A 25 6.02 -14.68 3.16
N CYS A 26 6.95 -13.74 3.09
CA CYS A 26 8.14 -13.84 2.25
C CYS A 26 9.28 -12.97 2.78
N SER A 27 10.45 -13.04 2.15
CA SER A 27 11.57 -12.13 2.41
C SER A 27 11.33 -10.75 1.79
N LEU A 28 12.05 -9.71 2.24
CA LEU A 28 11.91 -8.35 1.70
C LEU A 28 12.08 -8.28 0.16
N PRO A 29 13.11 -8.92 -0.46
CA PRO A 29 13.24 -8.91 -1.92
C PRO A 29 12.05 -9.55 -2.65
N GLU A 30 11.50 -10.63 -2.10
CA GLU A 30 10.30 -11.29 -2.63
C GLU A 30 9.06 -10.42 -2.45
N GLY A 31 8.94 -9.72 -1.33
CA GLY A 31 7.90 -8.74 -1.06
C GLY A 31 7.92 -7.59 -2.07
N CYS A 32 9.10 -7.06 -2.40
CA CYS A 32 9.27 -6.04 -3.44
C CYS A 32 8.90 -6.58 -4.84
N LYS A 33 9.28 -7.83 -5.15
CA LYS A 33 8.88 -8.48 -6.41
C LYS A 33 7.36 -8.64 -6.50
N TRP A 34 6.73 -9.07 -5.39
CA TRP A 34 5.28 -9.18 -5.29
C TRP A 34 4.61 -7.82 -5.47
N ALA A 35 5.07 -6.78 -4.76
CA ALA A 35 4.54 -5.42 -4.82
C ALA A 35 4.50 -4.90 -6.26
N ARG A 36 5.61 -5.05 -7.01
CA ARG A 36 5.69 -4.70 -8.42
C ARG A 36 4.66 -5.45 -9.28
N GLY A 37 4.47 -6.74 -9.02
CA GLY A 37 3.54 -7.59 -9.76
C GLY A 37 2.07 -7.23 -9.52
N VAL A 38 1.73 -6.72 -8.34
CA VAL A 38 0.34 -6.44 -7.95
C VAL A 38 -0.06 -4.96 -8.04
N ALA A 39 0.85 -4.06 -8.41
CA ALA A 39 0.62 -2.61 -8.39
C ALA A 39 -0.62 -2.19 -9.21
N GLY A 40 -0.83 -2.77 -10.39
CA GLY A 40 -1.99 -2.48 -11.23
C GLY A 40 -3.32 -2.95 -10.61
N GLU A 41 -3.34 -4.14 -10.02
CA GLU A 41 -4.50 -4.67 -9.31
C GLU A 41 -4.84 -3.83 -8.07
N LEU A 42 -3.81 -3.40 -7.32
CA LEU A 42 -3.98 -2.52 -6.16
C LEU A 42 -4.51 -1.14 -6.54
N SER A 43 -4.04 -0.57 -7.65
CA SER A 43 -4.55 0.71 -8.16
C SER A 43 -6.04 0.61 -8.49
N LYS A 44 -6.45 -0.44 -9.21
CA LYS A 44 -7.86 -0.70 -9.50
C LYS A 44 -8.69 -0.92 -8.23
N ALA A 45 -8.19 -1.73 -7.30
CA ALA A 45 -8.87 -1.98 -6.03
C ALA A 45 -9.02 -0.71 -5.19
N THR A 46 -7.99 0.15 -5.18
CA THR A 46 -8.03 1.44 -4.47
C THR A 46 -9.04 2.39 -5.12
N PHE A 47 -9.14 2.40 -6.45
CA PHE A 47 -10.17 3.17 -7.16
C PHE A 47 -11.59 2.70 -6.80
N GLU A 48 -11.82 1.39 -6.72
CA GLU A 48 -13.15 0.82 -6.44
C GLU A 48 -13.55 0.90 -4.97
N HIS A 49 -12.60 0.73 -4.05
CA HIS A 49 -12.86 0.60 -2.62
C HIS A 49 -12.43 1.82 -1.81
N GLY A 50 -11.75 2.81 -2.41
CA GLY A 50 -11.21 4.00 -1.74
C GLY A 50 -9.90 3.76 -0.99
N ALA A 51 -9.72 2.58 -0.37
CA ALA A 51 -8.47 2.19 0.26
C ALA A 51 -8.29 0.65 0.29
N VAL A 52 -7.03 0.21 0.26
CA VAL A 52 -6.66 -1.20 0.41
C VAL A 52 -5.69 -1.36 1.58
N LEU A 53 -6.05 -2.20 2.55
CA LEU A 53 -5.17 -2.66 3.62
C LEU A 53 -4.41 -3.91 3.15
N VAL A 54 -3.09 -3.80 3.06
CA VAL A 54 -2.21 -4.94 2.75
C VAL A 54 -1.54 -5.44 4.03
N ARG A 55 -1.72 -6.72 4.37
CA ARG A 55 -1.15 -7.35 5.57
C ARG A 55 -0.22 -8.51 5.21
N GLY A 56 0.91 -8.65 5.91
CA GLY A 56 1.82 -9.80 5.78
C GLY A 56 3.15 -9.51 5.09
N LEU A 57 3.41 -8.27 4.67
CA LEU A 57 4.71 -7.87 4.13
C LEU A 57 5.78 -7.79 5.23
N PRO A 58 7.03 -8.19 4.95
CA PRO A 58 8.13 -8.25 5.93
C PRO A 58 8.77 -6.88 6.14
N MET A 59 8.04 -5.94 6.75
CA MET A 59 8.52 -4.58 7.03
C MET A 59 8.71 -4.38 8.54
N SER A 60 9.94 -4.13 8.97
CA SER A 60 10.32 -4.00 10.39
C SER A 60 10.88 -2.63 10.76
N LYS A 61 11.40 -1.90 9.77
CA LYS A 61 12.01 -0.57 9.90
C LYS A 61 11.59 0.34 8.73
N PRO A 62 11.76 1.67 8.84
CA PRO A 62 11.32 2.61 7.81
C PRO A 62 11.86 2.31 6.41
N GLU A 63 13.11 1.82 6.30
CA GLU A 63 13.75 1.52 5.02
C GLU A 63 13.10 0.30 4.32
N ASP A 64 12.54 -0.64 5.09
CA ASP A 64 11.82 -1.78 4.51
C ASP A 64 10.51 -1.30 3.87
N PHE A 65 9.83 -0.36 4.54
CA PHE A 65 8.62 0.27 4.02
C PHE A 65 8.93 1.05 2.73
N ASP A 66 9.98 1.87 2.74
CA ASP A 66 10.40 2.62 1.55
C ASP A 66 10.74 1.70 0.37
N ALA A 67 11.46 0.59 0.64
CA ALA A 67 11.80 -0.39 -0.39
C ALA A 67 10.56 -1.02 -1.04
N VAL A 68 9.55 -1.38 -0.24
CA VAL A 68 8.29 -1.96 -0.76
C VAL A 68 7.47 -0.90 -1.50
N VAL A 69 7.32 0.30 -0.94
CA VAL A 69 6.56 1.39 -1.57
C VAL A 69 7.17 1.78 -2.92
N SER A 70 8.48 1.93 -2.96
CA SER A 70 9.23 2.19 -4.19
C SER A 70 9.06 1.06 -5.22
N ALA A 71 8.93 -0.20 -4.77
CA ALA A 71 8.75 -1.33 -5.65
C ALA A 71 7.40 -1.36 -6.37
N PHE A 72 6.35 -0.70 -5.83
CA PHE A 72 5.10 -0.50 -6.59
C PHE A 72 5.31 0.32 -7.86
N ASN A 73 6.37 1.15 -7.90
CA ASN A 73 6.73 1.97 -9.05
C ASN A 73 5.61 2.93 -9.49
N PHE A 74 4.83 3.43 -8.53
CA PHE A 74 3.88 4.52 -8.79
C PHE A 74 4.64 5.85 -8.98
N PRO A 75 4.11 6.79 -9.77
CA PRO A 75 4.68 8.12 -9.88
C PRO A 75 4.80 8.78 -8.51
N ASN A 76 5.99 9.28 -8.17
CA ASN A 76 6.17 10.03 -6.94
C ASN A 76 5.47 11.40 -7.06
N PHE A 77 4.82 11.83 -5.99
CA PHE A 77 4.23 13.15 -5.90
C PHE A 77 5.20 14.08 -5.17
N SER A 78 5.73 15.08 -5.89
CA SER A 78 6.79 15.92 -5.35
C SER A 78 6.27 16.85 -4.25
N TYR A 79 7.16 17.23 -3.35
CA TYR A 79 6.81 18.19 -2.30
C TYR A 79 6.48 19.57 -2.90
N ALA A 80 7.21 20.00 -3.93
CA ALA A 80 6.96 21.27 -4.62
C ALA A 80 5.54 21.33 -5.21
N ASP A 81 5.03 20.19 -5.70
CA ASP A 81 3.68 20.09 -6.28
C ASP A 81 2.59 19.93 -5.22
N SER A 82 2.95 19.64 -3.97
CA SER A 82 1.98 19.34 -2.91
C SER A 82 1.22 20.54 -2.36
N LEU A 83 1.67 21.76 -2.68
CA LEU A 83 1.18 23.04 -2.10
C LEU A 83 1.17 23.03 -0.56
N SER A 84 1.91 22.12 0.06
CA SER A 84 1.96 21.93 1.50
C SER A 84 2.95 22.89 2.14
N ASN A 85 2.59 23.41 3.31
CA ASN A 85 3.47 24.22 4.17
C ASN A 85 4.02 23.40 5.36
N ALA A 86 3.99 22.07 5.27
CA ALA A 86 4.45 21.19 6.34
C ALA A 86 5.98 21.16 6.46
N TYR A 87 6.51 21.45 7.64
CA TYR A 87 7.94 21.26 7.91
C TYR A 87 8.28 19.76 7.90
N ARG A 88 9.21 19.35 7.02
CA ARG A 88 9.56 17.93 6.81
C ARG A 88 10.94 17.60 7.37
N ILE A 89 11.03 16.54 8.16
CA ILE A 89 12.28 15.87 8.52
C ILE A 89 12.37 14.61 7.65
N ASN A 90 13.37 14.54 6.77
CA ASN A 90 13.62 13.36 5.96
C ASN A 90 14.42 12.34 6.79
N PHE A 91 13.89 11.12 6.89
CA PHE A 91 14.56 9.98 7.54
C PHE A 91 15.37 9.13 6.54
N THR A 92 15.50 9.59 5.31
CA THR A 92 16.12 8.92 4.16
C THR A 92 16.87 9.92 3.31
#